data_AF-A0A949JAC1-F1
#
_entry.id   AF-A0A949JAC1-F1
#
_cell.length_a   1.000
_cell.length_b   1.000
_cell.length_c   1.000
_cell.angle_alpha   90.00
_cell.angle_beta   90.00
_cell.angle_gamma   90.00
#
_symmetry.space_group_name_H-M   'P 1'
#
loop_
_entity.id
_entity.type
_entity.pdbx_description
1 polymer ?
#
loop_
_entity_poly.entity_id
_entity_poly.type
_entity_poly.pdbx_seq_one_letter_code
_entity_poly.pdbx_strand_id
1 'polypeptide(L)'
;TGFDALGHSLEGLISTWENPFSDAFAIQATRLIFEYLPRAVRKGGDQQAREQMHNAATMAGLAFGNSQVIMGHSMAHAVGAVLHIPHGNAVGLCLPSTLLYCIRDSESTMAVDKCALVAKSIGLAAWESDTMTAAETLVSKVRWLQKETGLPTSLKALGISRDLFEEKKDAIVDQCMESPSAVMTPRSIGQSEFAYIVGSLYSGEDVSI
;
A
#
# COMPACT_ATOMS: atom_id res chain seq x y z
N THR A 1 -3.13 -11.20 4.07
CA THR A 1 -3.63 -10.71 5.40
C THR A 1 -4.27 -9.33 5.24
N GLY A 2 -4.71 -8.63 6.29
CA GLY A 2 -5.47 -7.37 6.16
C GLY A 2 -4.78 -6.24 5.38
N PHE A 3 -3.50 -5.95 5.69
CA PHE A 3 -2.74 -4.93 4.96
C PHE A 3 -2.37 -5.35 3.54
N ASP A 4 -2.12 -6.65 3.36
CA ASP A 4 -1.87 -7.25 2.06
C ASP A 4 -3.13 -7.14 1.16
N ALA A 5 -4.33 -7.42 1.68
CA ALA A 5 -5.59 -7.14 0.98
C ALA A 5 -5.79 -5.64 0.67
N LEU A 6 -5.36 -4.75 1.56
CA LEU A 6 -5.41 -3.30 1.31
C LEU A 6 -4.44 -2.90 0.19
N GLY A 7 -3.23 -3.44 0.21
CA GLY A 7 -2.23 -3.27 -0.83
C GLY A 7 -2.78 -3.74 -2.18
N HIS A 8 -3.25 -4.98 -2.28
CA HIS A 8 -3.91 -5.50 -3.48
C HIS A 8 -5.02 -4.58 -4.01
N SER A 9 -5.86 -4.03 -3.12
CA SER A 9 -6.95 -3.13 -3.50
C SER A 9 -6.43 -1.81 -4.05
N LEU A 10 -5.58 -1.10 -3.29
CA LEU A 10 -5.14 0.25 -3.64
C LEU A 10 -4.11 0.27 -4.76
N GLU A 11 -3.19 -0.69 -4.78
CA GLU A 11 -2.23 -0.83 -5.89
C GLU A 11 -2.94 -1.25 -7.18
N GLY A 12 -3.91 -2.17 -7.09
CA GLY A 12 -4.73 -2.55 -8.24
C GLY A 12 -5.53 -1.39 -8.80
N LEU A 13 -6.04 -0.51 -7.93
CA LEU A 13 -6.83 0.68 -8.31
C LEU A 13 -6.01 1.72 -9.10
N ILE A 14 -4.69 1.81 -8.85
CA ILE A 14 -3.82 2.80 -9.50
C ILE A 14 -2.83 2.17 -10.48
N SER A 15 -2.94 0.87 -10.73
CA SER A 15 -2.15 0.16 -11.73
C SER A 15 -2.42 0.69 -13.14
N THR A 16 -1.44 0.57 -14.03
CA THR A 16 -1.66 0.85 -15.46
C THR A 16 -2.65 -0.10 -16.13
N TRP A 17 -3.00 -1.21 -15.47
CA TRP A 17 -4.00 -2.19 -15.91
C TRP A 17 -5.34 -2.07 -15.15
N GLU A 18 -5.54 -0.98 -14.43
CA GLU A 18 -6.83 -0.66 -13.83
C GLU A 18 -7.96 -0.71 -14.86
N ASN A 19 -9.15 -1.10 -14.40
CA ASN A 19 -10.35 -1.11 -15.22
C ASN A 19 -11.61 -1.02 -14.35
N PRO A 20 -12.78 -0.68 -14.93
CA PRO A 20 -14.00 -0.51 -14.16
C PRO A 20 -14.44 -1.75 -13.34
N PHE A 21 -14.09 -2.96 -13.78
CA PHE A 21 -14.42 -4.18 -13.05
C PHE A 21 -13.53 -4.36 -11.82
N SER A 22 -12.21 -4.21 -11.97
CA SER A 22 -11.27 -4.29 -10.84
C SER A 22 -11.52 -3.17 -9.83
N ASP A 23 -11.83 -1.98 -10.30
CA ASP A 23 -12.07 -0.79 -9.47
C ASP A 23 -13.26 -0.97 -8.53
N ALA A 24 -14.36 -1.53 -9.05
CA ALA A 24 -15.55 -1.81 -8.25
C ALA A 24 -15.21 -2.71 -7.05
N PHE A 25 -14.40 -3.74 -7.27
CA PHE A 25 -13.95 -4.63 -6.20
C PHE A 25 -12.95 -3.95 -5.27
N ALA A 26 -11.98 -3.19 -5.81
CA ALA A 26 -10.96 -2.49 -5.03
C ALA A 26 -11.57 -1.45 -4.07
N ILE A 27 -12.53 -0.65 -4.54
CA ILE A 27 -13.21 0.37 -3.71
C ILE A 27 -13.99 -0.30 -2.59
N GLN A 28 -14.77 -1.34 -2.90
CA GLN A 28 -15.57 -2.04 -1.89
C GLN A 28 -14.70 -2.81 -0.89
N ALA A 29 -13.61 -3.45 -1.33
CA ALA A 29 -12.63 -4.09 -0.46
C ALA A 29 -11.99 -3.06 0.49
N THR A 30 -11.55 -1.93 -0.04
CA THR A 30 -10.97 -0.82 0.74
C THR A 30 -11.94 -0.34 1.83
N ARG A 31 -13.22 -0.11 1.47
CA ARG A 31 -14.27 0.26 2.44
C ARG A 31 -14.37 -0.73 3.60
N LEU A 32 -14.49 -2.02 3.28
CA LEU A 32 -14.62 -3.07 4.28
C LEU A 32 -13.37 -3.18 5.16
N ILE A 33 -12.17 -3.03 4.59
CA ILE A 33 -10.92 -3.10 5.34
C ILE A 33 -10.85 -1.97 6.38
N PHE A 34 -11.14 -0.73 5.99
CA PHE A 34 -11.15 0.39 6.92
C PHE A 34 -12.20 0.24 8.04
N GLU A 35 -13.35 -0.36 7.74
CA GLU A 35 -14.43 -0.56 8.70
C GLU A 35 -14.17 -1.74 9.68
N TYR A 36 -13.66 -2.87 9.17
CA TYR A 36 -13.64 -4.12 9.92
C TYR A 36 -12.26 -4.57 10.39
N LEU A 37 -11.16 -4.13 9.78
CA LEU A 37 -9.82 -4.57 10.20
C LEU A 37 -9.51 -4.18 11.66
N PRO A 38 -9.75 -2.93 12.12
CA PRO A 38 -9.49 -2.56 13.52
C PRO A 38 -10.30 -3.42 14.50
N ARG A 39 -11.55 -3.73 14.16
CA ARG A 39 -12.43 -4.59 14.97
C ARG A 39 -11.89 -6.01 15.06
N ALA A 40 -11.53 -6.60 13.91
CA ALA A 40 -11.01 -7.96 13.83
C ALA A 40 -9.69 -8.14 14.61
N VAL A 41 -8.83 -7.11 14.62
CA VAL A 41 -7.58 -7.11 15.39
C VAL A 41 -7.83 -6.93 16.88
N ARG A 42 -8.61 -5.91 17.28
CA ARG A 42 -8.86 -5.58 18.69
C ARG A 42 -9.68 -6.64 19.41
N LYS A 43 -10.66 -7.23 18.72
CA LYS A 43 -11.54 -8.26 19.26
C LYS A 43 -11.55 -9.45 18.31
N GLY A 44 -10.56 -10.33 18.45
CA GLY A 44 -10.41 -11.52 17.61
C GLY A 44 -11.60 -12.48 17.63
N GLY A 45 -12.56 -12.35 18.56
CA GLY A 45 -13.82 -13.10 18.57
C GLY A 45 -14.99 -12.43 17.85
N ASP A 46 -14.80 -11.25 17.25
CA ASP A 46 -15.82 -10.59 16.41
C ASP A 46 -15.97 -11.33 15.07
N GLN A 47 -16.89 -12.28 15.04
CA GLN A 47 -17.13 -13.13 13.86
C GLN A 47 -17.55 -12.32 12.63
N GLN A 48 -18.38 -11.30 12.81
CA GLN A 48 -18.80 -10.42 11.73
C GLN A 48 -17.60 -9.70 11.12
N ALA A 49 -16.71 -9.13 11.96
CA ALA A 49 -15.53 -8.45 11.45
C ALA A 49 -14.58 -9.40 10.72
N ARG A 50 -14.44 -10.63 11.20
CA ARG A 50 -13.63 -11.65 10.51
C ARG A 50 -14.22 -12.07 9.17
N GLU A 51 -15.53 -12.30 9.12
CA GLU A 51 -16.23 -12.62 7.87
C GLU A 51 -16.06 -11.51 6.86
N GLN A 52 -16.28 -10.26 7.25
CA GLN A 52 -16.15 -9.12 6.35
C GLN A 52 -14.72 -8.89 5.88
N MET A 53 -13.72 -9.13 6.74
CA MET A 53 -12.32 -9.11 6.33
C MET A 53 -11.97 -10.24 5.35
N HIS A 54 -12.60 -11.41 5.50
CA HIS A 54 -12.43 -12.51 4.55
C HIS A 54 -13.01 -12.16 3.18
N ASN A 55 -14.24 -11.64 3.16
CA ASN A 55 -14.88 -11.14 1.93
C ASN A 55 -14.06 -10.02 1.28
N ALA A 56 -13.55 -9.07 2.08
CA ALA A 56 -12.72 -7.98 1.58
C ALA A 56 -11.42 -8.49 0.94
N ALA A 57 -10.77 -9.49 1.54
CA ALA A 57 -9.59 -10.11 0.96
C ALA A 57 -9.89 -10.81 -0.37
N THR A 58 -11.04 -11.50 -0.49
CA THR A 58 -11.47 -12.09 -1.76
C THR A 58 -11.75 -11.03 -2.82
N MET A 59 -12.44 -9.94 -2.47
CA MET A 59 -12.69 -8.82 -3.38
C MET A 59 -11.38 -8.16 -3.83
N ALA A 60 -10.44 -7.95 -2.92
CA ALA A 60 -9.11 -7.46 -3.26
C ALA A 60 -8.40 -8.41 -4.24
N GLY A 61 -8.55 -9.73 -4.05
CA GLY A 61 -8.08 -10.77 -4.97
C GLY A 61 -8.67 -10.66 -6.37
N LEU A 62 -9.97 -10.42 -6.47
CA LEU A 62 -10.65 -10.20 -7.75
C LEU A 62 -10.20 -8.88 -8.42
N ALA A 63 -9.88 -7.85 -7.63
CA ALA A 63 -9.33 -6.61 -8.15
C ALA A 63 -7.93 -6.84 -8.76
N PHE A 64 -6.94 -7.17 -7.92
CA PHE A 64 -5.55 -7.30 -8.40
C PHE A 64 -5.37 -8.47 -9.37
N GLY A 65 -6.20 -9.52 -9.30
CA GLY A 65 -6.18 -10.60 -10.29
C GLY A 65 -6.49 -10.12 -11.71
N ASN A 66 -7.16 -8.98 -11.86
CA ASN A 66 -7.52 -8.36 -13.15
C ASN A 66 -6.79 -7.04 -13.43
N SER A 67 -6.08 -6.45 -12.47
CA SER A 67 -5.36 -5.19 -12.62
C SER A 67 -3.89 -5.26 -12.22
N GLN A 68 -3.42 -6.40 -11.71
CA GLN A 68 -2.09 -6.58 -11.10
C GLN A 68 -1.82 -5.64 -9.90
N VAL A 69 -0.61 -5.72 -9.36
CA VAL A 69 -0.05 -4.84 -8.31
C VAL A 69 1.16 -4.09 -8.87
N ILE A 70 1.69 -3.12 -8.12
CA ILE A 70 2.70 -2.17 -8.62
C ILE A 70 4.01 -2.27 -7.82
N MET A 71 4.83 -1.22 -7.86
CA MET A 71 6.09 -1.11 -7.11
C MET A 71 5.98 -1.41 -5.61
N GLY A 72 4.81 -1.24 -4.98
CA GLY A 72 4.63 -1.48 -3.54
C GLY A 72 4.83 -2.95 -3.20
N HIS A 73 4.23 -3.85 -3.99
CA HIS A 73 4.47 -5.28 -3.87
C HIS A 73 5.90 -5.69 -4.27
N SER A 74 6.50 -5.02 -5.27
CA SER A 74 7.93 -5.24 -5.59
C SER A 74 8.82 -5.01 -4.37
N MET A 75 8.64 -3.86 -3.69
CA MET A 75 9.37 -3.56 -2.45
C MET A 75 9.03 -4.54 -1.34
N ALA A 76 7.76 -4.90 -1.17
CA ALA A 76 7.33 -5.82 -0.13
C ALA A 76 7.92 -7.23 -0.30
N HIS A 77 8.01 -7.74 -1.53
CA HIS A 77 8.67 -9.01 -1.83
C HIS A 77 10.15 -8.96 -1.50
N ALA A 78 10.87 -7.93 -1.97
CA ALA A 78 12.30 -7.79 -1.74
C ALA A 78 12.64 -7.63 -0.25
N VAL A 79 11.97 -6.70 0.44
CA VAL A 79 12.13 -6.48 1.89
C VAL A 79 11.77 -7.73 2.68
N GLY A 80 10.66 -8.40 2.34
CA GLY A 80 10.22 -9.62 2.99
C GLY A 80 11.20 -10.78 2.81
N ALA A 81 11.73 -10.97 1.60
CA ALA A 81 12.68 -12.04 1.29
C ALA A 81 14.04 -11.82 1.96
N VAL A 82 14.57 -10.60 1.89
CA VAL A 82 15.92 -10.28 2.36
C VAL A 82 16.00 -10.11 3.89
N LEU A 83 14.96 -9.55 4.50
CA LEU A 83 14.91 -9.26 5.95
C LEU A 83 14.00 -10.21 6.73
N HIS A 84 13.42 -11.22 6.08
CA HIS A 84 12.52 -12.21 6.67
C HIS A 84 11.28 -11.60 7.37
N ILE A 85 10.76 -10.52 6.80
CA ILE A 85 9.57 -9.84 7.31
C ILE A 85 8.31 -10.54 6.74
N PRO A 86 7.30 -10.86 7.57
CA PRO A 86 6.05 -11.43 7.09
C PRO A 86 5.41 -10.56 5.99
N HIS A 87 4.94 -11.21 4.91
CA HIS A 87 4.52 -10.52 3.69
C HIS A 87 3.55 -9.35 3.93
N GLY A 88 2.47 -9.56 4.68
CA GLY A 88 1.52 -8.48 4.95
C GLY A 88 2.07 -7.32 5.79
N ASN A 89 3.11 -7.56 6.59
CA ASN A 89 3.81 -6.48 7.28
C ASN A 89 4.69 -5.69 6.31
N ALA A 90 5.37 -6.39 5.38
CA ALA A 90 6.16 -5.74 4.33
C ALA A 90 5.27 -4.91 3.39
N VAL A 91 4.12 -5.44 2.95
CA VAL A 91 3.13 -4.69 2.14
C VAL A 91 2.62 -3.48 2.90
N GLY A 92 2.18 -3.68 4.15
CA GLY A 92 1.69 -2.59 4.98
C GLY A 92 2.73 -1.49 5.19
N LEU A 93 4.00 -1.85 5.36
CA LEU A 93 5.11 -0.90 5.48
C LEU A 93 5.35 -0.10 4.19
N CYS A 94 5.30 -0.75 3.03
CA CYS A 94 5.61 -0.15 1.73
C CYS A 94 4.48 0.71 1.16
N LEU A 95 3.23 0.44 1.54
CA LEU A 95 2.04 1.01 0.92
C LEU A 95 1.96 2.56 1.03
N PRO A 96 2.20 3.21 2.19
CA PRO A 96 2.13 4.67 2.26
C PRO A 96 3.10 5.38 1.31
N SER A 97 4.37 4.95 1.27
CA SER A 97 5.38 5.53 0.40
C SER A 97 5.08 5.27 -1.08
N THR A 98 4.51 4.10 -1.40
CA THR A 98 4.06 3.77 -2.76
C THR A 98 2.96 4.71 -3.23
N LEU A 99 1.93 4.93 -2.41
CA LEU A 99 0.84 5.83 -2.74
C LEU A 99 1.32 7.27 -2.89
N LEU A 100 2.13 7.77 -1.94
CA LEU A 100 2.70 9.13 -2.00
C LEU A 100 3.50 9.35 -3.27
N TYR A 101 4.35 8.40 -3.64
CA TYR A 101 5.13 8.48 -4.87
C TYR A 101 4.22 8.54 -6.10
N CYS A 102 3.20 7.69 -6.18
CA CYS A 102 2.31 7.64 -7.34
C CYS A 102 1.41 8.88 -7.47
N ILE A 103 0.87 9.42 -6.37
CA ILE A 103 -0.04 10.58 -6.43
C ILE A 103 0.70 11.90 -6.75
N ARG A 104 2.03 11.92 -6.66
CA ARG A 104 2.88 13.09 -6.95
C ARG A 104 3.49 13.07 -8.34
N ASP A 105 2.98 12.24 -9.22
CA ASP A 105 3.38 12.24 -10.62
C ASP A 105 3.00 13.57 -11.30
N SER A 106 3.98 14.28 -11.85
CA SER A 106 3.76 15.54 -12.58
C SER A 106 3.22 15.30 -13.99
N GLU A 107 3.41 14.09 -14.53
CA GLU A 107 3.07 13.75 -15.91
C GLU A 107 1.67 13.14 -16.05
N SER A 108 1.08 12.69 -14.94
CA SER A 108 -0.22 12.00 -14.93
C SER A 108 -1.00 12.26 -13.66
N THR A 109 -2.30 12.56 -13.80
CA THR A 109 -3.22 12.72 -12.65
C THR A 109 -3.92 11.42 -12.25
N MET A 110 -3.72 10.33 -12.99
CA MET A 110 -4.51 9.10 -12.84
C MET A 110 -4.50 8.57 -11.39
N ALA A 111 -3.31 8.45 -10.78
CA ALA A 111 -3.18 7.91 -9.43
C ALA A 111 -3.81 8.85 -8.37
N VAL A 112 -3.62 10.16 -8.50
CA VAL A 112 -4.18 11.14 -7.54
C VAL A 112 -5.70 11.21 -7.66
N ASP A 113 -6.26 11.15 -8.87
CA ASP A 113 -7.70 11.15 -9.12
C ASP A 113 -8.37 9.88 -8.56
N LYS A 114 -7.76 8.70 -8.78
CA LYS A 114 -8.26 7.42 -8.24
C LYS A 114 -8.18 7.37 -6.71
N CYS A 115 -7.05 7.79 -6.12
CA CYS A 115 -6.90 7.86 -4.67
C CYS A 115 -7.91 8.83 -4.03
N ALA A 116 -8.14 9.99 -4.65
CA ALA A 116 -9.15 10.94 -4.20
C ALA A 116 -10.57 10.36 -4.29
N LEU A 117 -10.89 9.70 -5.41
CA LEU A 117 -12.20 9.07 -5.61
C LEU A 117 -12.49 8.01 -4.55
N VAL A 118 -11.55 7.09 -4.30
CA VAL A 118 -11.76 6.08 -3.25
C VAL A 118 -11.90 6.74 -1.88
N ALA A 119 -11.04 7.69 -1.52
CA ALA A 119 -11.12 8.40 -0.24
C ALA A 119 -12.50 9.06 -0.02
N LYS A 120 -13.03 9.72 -1.04
CA LYS A 120 -14.34 10.37 -1.00
C LYS A 120 -15.49 9.36 -0.94
N SER A 121 -15.46 8.35 -1.81
CA SER A 121 -16.53 7.36 -1.93
C SER A 121 -16.73 6.51 -0.67
N ILE A 122 -15.66 6.27 0.09
CA ILE A 122 -15.73 5.51 1.35
C ILE A 122 -15.78 6.40 2.60
N GLY A 123 -15.97 7.72 2.43
CA GLY A 123 -16.18 8.67 3.52
C GLY A 123 -14.93 9.02 4.35
N LEU A 124 -13.73 8.80 3.81
CA LEU A 124 -12.48 9.22 4.44
C LEU A 124 -12.16 10.70 4.20
N ALA A 125 -12.62 11.25 3.08
CA ALA A 125 -12.50 12.66 2.71
C ALA A 125 -13.87 13.22 2.27
N ALA A 126 -14.06 14.53 2.40
CA ALA A 126 -15.27 15.19 1.92
C ALA A 126 -15.26 15.31 0.39
N TRP A 127 -16.44 15.31 -0.24
CA TRP A 127 -16.54 15.43 -1.71
C TRP A 127 -15.99 16.76 -2.22
N GLU A 128 -16.10 17.80 -1.39
CA GLU A 128 -15.65 19.17 -1.64
C GLU A 128 -14.14 19.37 -1.44
N SER A 129 -13.43 18.41 -0.81
CA SER A 129 -11.98 18.47 -0.67
C SER A 129 -11.31 18.50 -2.05
N ASP A 130 -10.24 19.28 -2.20
CA ASP A 130 -9.43 19.24 -3.41
C ASP A 130 -8.82 17.84 -3.62
N THR A 131 -8.53 17.50 -4.88
CA THR A 131 -8.12 16.14 -5.26
C THR A 131 -6.85 15.69 -4.52
N MET A 132 -5.83 16.55 -4.45
CA MET A 132 -4.58 16.20 -3.78
C MET A 132 -4.79 15.98 -2.28
N THR A 133 -5.49 16.88 -1.59
CA THR A 133 -5.82 16.73 -0.16
C THR A 133 -6.63 15.46 0.10
N ALA A 134 -7.58 15.10 -0.77
CA ALA A 134 -8.33 13.86 -0.62
C ALA A 134 -7.44 12.61 -0.79
N ALA A 135 -6.53 12.63 -1.76
CA ALA A 135 -5.56 11.54 -1.95
C ALA A 135 -4.57 11.43 -0.79
N GLU A 136 -4.01 12.54 -0.29
CA GLU A 136 -3.13 12.55 0.89
C GLU A 136 -3.88 12.16 2.18
N THR A 137 -5.19 12.43 2.25
CA THR A 137 -6.05 11.94 3.33
C THR A 137 -6.13 10.41 3.31
N LEU A 138 -6.23 9.77 2.14
CA LEU A 138 -6.17 8.31 2.04
C LEU A 138 -4.85 7.76 2.61
N VAL A 139 -3.70 8.32 2.21
CA VAL A 139 -2.38 7.92 2.73
C VAL A 139 -2.34 8.07 4.24
N SER A 140 -2.79 9.20 4.76
CA SER A 140 -2.85 9.48 6.20
C SER A 140 -3.75 8.47 6.93
N LYS A 141 -4.85 8.04 6.30
CA LYS A 141 -5.74 7.01 6.85
C LYS A 141 -5.12 5.62 6.82
N VAL A 142 -4.34 5.27 5.80
CA VAL A 142 -3.53 4.04 5.81
C VAL A 142 -2.58 4.05 7.01
N ARG A 143 -1.88 5.17 7.25
CA ARG A 143 -1.00 5.32 8.43
C ARG A 143 -1.76 5.25 9.76
N TRP A 144 -2.96 5.82 9.83
CA TRP A 144 -3.83 5.67 11.00
C TRP A 144 -4.21 4.19 11.21
N LEU A 145 -4.57 3.47 10.13
CA LEU A 145 -4.94 2.06 10.21
C LEU A 145 -3.77 1.19 10.68
N GLN A 146 -2.53 1.49 10.27
CA GLN A 146 -1.32 0.84 10.79
C GLN A 146 -1.26 0.99 12.33
N LYS A 147 -1.44 2.22 12.84
CA LYS A 147 -1.42 2.49 14.28
C LYS A 147 -2.55 1.77 15.03
N GLU A 148 -3.78 1.81 14.52
CA GLU A 148 -4.95 1.18 15.15
C GLU A 148 -4.84 -0.35 15.26
N THR A 149 -4.07 -0.95 14.35
CA THR A 149 -3.88 -2.41 14.28
C THR A 149 -2.55 -2.86 14.86
N GLY A 150 -1.72 -1.94 15.34
CA GLY A 150 -0.41 -2.23 15.90
C GLY A 150 0.64 -2.64 14.87
N LEU A 151 0.44 -2.33 13.59
CA LEU A 151 1.45 -2.58 12.56
C LEU A 151 2.62 -1.59 12.73
N PRO A 152 3.87 -2.08 12.87
CA PRO A 152 5.04 -1.20 12.87
C PRO A 152 5.18 -0.42 11.57
N THR A 153 5.54 0.85 11.65
CA THR A 153 5.57 1.79 10.52
C THR A 153 6.96 2.07 9.96
N SER A 154 7.98 1.31 10.38
CA SER A 154 9.35 1.40 9.88
C SER A 154 10.11 0.09 10.08
N LEU A 155 11.18 -0.14 9.31
CA LEU A 155 12.06 -1.30 9.52
C LEU A 155 12.72 -1.26 10.90
N LYS A 156 13.08 -0.06 11.38
CA LYS A 156 13.59 0.13 12.74
C LYS A 156 12.57 -0.33 13.79
N ALA A 157 11.29 0.00 13.61
CA ALA A 157 10.23 -0.43 14.53
C ALA A 157 9.94 -1.94 14.45
N LEU A 158 10.33 -2.61 13.35
CA LEU A 158 10.33 -4.07 13.21
C LEU A 158 11.55 -4.74 13.84
N GLY A 159 12.47 -3.99 14.45
CA GLY A 159 13.67 -4.52 15.10
C GLY A 159 14.85 -4.77 14.16
N ILE A 160 14.79 -4.30 12.90
CA ILE A 160 15.91 -4.39 11.97
C ILE A 160 16.98 -3.36 12.38
N SER A 161 18.22 -3.80 12.56
CA SER A 161 19.34 -2.91 12.89
C SER A 161 19.74 -2.05 11.69
N ARG A 162 20.33 -0.88 11.95
CA ARG A 162 20.87 0.01 10.90
C ARG A 162 21.91 -0.74 10.06
N ASP A 163 22.80 -1.46 10.71
CA ASP A 163 23.92 -2.15 10.06
C ASP A 163 23.43 -3.24 9.11
N LEU A 164 22.48 -4.07 9.57
CA LEU A 164 21.89 -5.10 8.72
C LEU A 164 21.13 -4.47 7.53
N PHE A 165 20.39 -3.38 7.77
CA PHE A 165 19.69 -2.69 6.71
C PHE A 165 20.66 -2.12 5.66
N GLU A 166 21.73 -1.43 6.09
CA GLU A 166 22.73 -0.89 5.15
C GLU A 166 23.46 -1.99 4.39
N GLU A 167 23.80 -3.11 5.05
CA GLU A 167 24.41 -4.27 4.40
C GLU A 167 23.50 -4.85 3.30
N LYS A 168 22.18 -4.86 3.53
CA LYS A 168 21.20 -5.50 2.65
C LYS A 168 20.50 -4.56 1.67
N LYS A 169 20.67 -3.24 1.81
CA LYS A 169 19.90 -2.24 1.06
C LYS A 169 20.03 -2.42 -0.45
N ASP A 170 21.25 -2.61 -0.94
CA ASP A 170 21.50 -2.76 -2.38
C ASP A 170 20.84 -4.02 -2.93
N ALA A 171 20.93 -5.14 -2.20
CA ALA A 171 20.25 -6.38 -2.57
C ALA A 171 18.71 -6.24 -2.60
N ILE A 172 18.13 -5.43 -1.71
CA ILE A 172 16.69 -5.12 -1.73
C ILE A 172 16.36 -4.31 -2.99
N VAL A 173 17.15 -3.29 -3.31
CA VAL A 173 16.93 -2.44 -4.49
C VAL A 173 17.05 -3.23 -5.79
N ASP A 174 18.04 -4.11 -5.89
CA ASP A 174 18.24 -4.97 -7.06
C ASP A 174 17.03 -5.90 -7.27
N GLN A 175 16.54 -6.53 -6.20
CA GLN A 175 15.33 -7.36 -6.27
C GLN A 175 14.06 -6.55 -6.64
N CYS A 176 13.95 -5.30 -6.20
CA CYS A 176 12.86 -4.42 -6.62
C CYS A 176 12.87 -4.18 -8.13
N MET A 177 14.06 -3.98 -8.72
CA MET A 177 14.24 -3.73 -10.16
C MET A 177 13.92 -4.97 -11.01
N GLU A 178 14.14 -6.17 -10.48
CA GLU A 178 13.85 -7.44 -11.16
C GLU A 178 12.35 -7.82 -11.10
N SER A 179 11.57 -7.16 -10.24
CA SER A 179 10.16 -7.50 -10.04
C SER A 179 9.30 -7.06 -11.23
N PRO A 180 8.51 -7.97 -11.84
CA PRO A 180 7.62 -7.62 -12.94
C PRO A 180 6.52 -6.64 -12.50
N SER A 181 6.15 -6.63 -11.21
CA SER A 181 5.12 -5.72 -10.69
C SER A 181 5.51 -4.24 -10.83
N ALA A 182 6.80 -3.90 -10.89
CA ALA A 182 7.22 -2.51 -11.08
C ALA A 182 6.76 -1.93 -12.43
N VAL A 183 6.61 -2.77 -13.46
CA VAL A 183 6.20 -2.37 -14.82
C VAL A 183 4.75 -1.82 -14.86
N MET A 184 3.90 -2.27 -13.93
CA MET A 184 2.51 -1.83 -13.84
C MET A 184 2.34 -0.54 -13.01
N THR A 185 3.44 0.02 -12.50
CA THR A 185 3.41 1.27 -11.74
C THR A 185 3.07 2.45 -12.67
N PRO A 186 2.09 3.30 -12.32
CA PRO A 186 1.66 4.39 -13.20
C PRO A 186 2.74 5.46 -13.37
N ARG A 187 3.52 5.69 -12.32
CA ARG A 187 4.70 6.55 -12.33
C ARG A 187 5.93 5.68 -12.54
N SER A 188 6.66 5.92 -13.64
CA SER A 188 7.86 5.13 -13.97
C SER A 188 8.90 5.25 -12.87
N ILE A 189 9.40 4.11 -12.39
CA ILE A 189 10.33 4.03 -11.26
C ILE A 189 11.64 3.36 -11.68
N GLY A 190 12.77 3.94 -11.29
CA GLY A 190 14.11 3.41 -11.53
C GLY A 190 14.86 3.10 -10.24
N GLN A 191 16.13 2.72 -10.40
CA GLN A 191 17.00 2.29 -9.29
C GLN A 191 17.20 3.40 -8.26
N SER A 192 17.35 4.66 -8.69
CA SER A 192 17.52 5.82 -7.81
C SER A 192 16.30 6.05 -6.93
N GLU A 193 15.10 5.98 -7.51
CA GLU A 193 13.85 6.16 -6.78
C GLU A 193 13.62 5.00 -5.82
N PHE A 194 13.85 3.75 -6.23
CA PHE A 194 13.80 2.61 -5.31
C PHE A 194 14.78 2.78 -4.15
N ALA A 195 16.03 3.15 -4.41
CA ALA A 195 17.03 3.34 -3.35
C ALA A 195 16.66 4.45 -2.36
N TYR A 196 16.02 5.52 -2.85
CA TYR A 196 15.49 6.60 -2.01
C TYR A 196 14.32 6.11 -1.16
N ILE A 197 13.30 5.49 -1.78
CA ILE A 197 12.09 5.06 -1.12
C ILE A 197 12.40 3.94 -0.10
N VAL A 198 13.17 2.92 -0.48
CA VAL A 198 13.65 1.86 0.43
C VAL A 198 14.42 2.46 1.60
N GLY A 199 15.25 3.49 1.35
CA GLY A 199 15.92 4.26 2.40
C GLY A 199 14.93 4.84 3.42
N SER A 200 13.86 5.48 2.94
CA SER A 200 12.81 6.07 3.80
C SER A 200 12.06 5.04 4.66
N LEU A 201 11.95 3.79 4.20
CA LEU A 201 11.28 2.72 4.97
C LEU A 201 12.01 2.41 6.29
N TYR A 202 13.31 2.70 6.39
CA TYR A 202 14.06 2.45 7.62
C TYR A 202 13.64 3.39 8.77
N SER A 203 13.53 4.70 8.50
CA SER A 203 13.08 5.72 9.45
C SER A 203 11.54 5.78 9.55
N GLY A 204 10.83 5.39 8.49
CA GLY A 204 9.38 5.55 8.36
C GLY A 204 8.98 6.97 7.93
N GLU A 205 9.93 7.75 7.42
CA GLU A 205 9.70 9.10 6.92
C GLU A 205 8.88 9.09 5.63
N ASP A 206 8.11 10.16 5.40
CA ASP A 206 7.41 10.34 4.14
C ASP A 206 8.41 10.62 3.02
N VAL A 207 8.17 10.02 1.87
CA VAL A 207 8.90 10.34 0.64
C VAL A 207 8.55 11.77 0.23
N SER A 208 9.52 12.56 -0.27
CA SER A 208 9.28 13.93 -0.75
C SER A 208 9.26 14.06 -2.27
N ILE A 209 9.53 12.95 -2.97
CA ILE A 209 9.63 12.89 -4.44
C ILE A 209 8.32 12.47 -5.08
#